data_AF-A0A0D2B1R8-F1
#
_entry.id   AF-A0A0D2B1R8-F1
#
_cell.length_a   1.000
_cell.length_b   1.000
_cell.length_c   1.000
_cell.angle_alpha   90.00
_cell.angle_beta   90.00
_cell.angle_gamma   90.00
#
_symmetry.space_group_name_H-M   'P 1'
#
loop_
_entity.id
_entity.type
_entity.pdbx_description
1 polymer ?
#
loop_
_entity_poly.entity_id
_entity_poly.type
_entity_poly.pdbx_seq_one_letter_code
_entity_poly.pdbx_strand_id
1 'polypeptide(L)'
;MFCLDRQRGGSEDCPTEVLKIAGSTGNVYTVKIDRLPSCDCPHARRGNECKHVLFVLVRVLKATNYWQRAYLASELREIFSKAPPIVPVDAERCDNDRKPIHEEDTCPICFMEFQDGLEGTVYCKAACGNNIHKECFDQWAASRKRSAAPVTCPFCRSRWIDADGSQGRISIDMLKQRSINSEGYINVAQDLGISTQRDYSTYHSFWVRREARRGADVGDWYDPDPF
;
A
#
# COMPACT_ATOMS: atom_id res chain seq x y z
N MET A 1 3.98 -3.00 0.72
CA MET A 1 2.53 -3.17 0.92
C MET A 1 1.82 -2.16 0.06
N PHE A 2 0.79 -2.60 -0.65
CA PHE A 2 0.09 -1.80 -1.65
C PHE A 2 -1.42 -1.94 -1.42
N CYS A 3 -2.17 -0.84 -1.51
CA CYS A 3 -3.63 -0.90 -1.50
C CYS A 3 -4.11 -1.19 -2.93
N LEU A 4 -4.85 -2.28 -3.11
CA LEU A 4 -5.35 -2.74 -4.41
C LEU A 4 -6.79 -2.30 -4.63
N ASP A 5 -7.61 -2.38 -3.58
CA ASP A 5 -9.04 -2.07 -3.64
C ASP A 5 -9.56 -1.50 -2.32
N ARG A 6 -10.62 -0.69 -2.41
CA ARG A 6 -11.31 -0.04 -1.29
C ARG A 6 -12.82 -0.03 -1.55
N GLN A 7 -13.59 -0.60 -0.65
CA GLN A 7 -15.04 -0.66 -0.75
C GLN A 7 -15.66 -0.13 0.55
N ARG A 8 -16.42 0.95 0.45
CA ARG A 8 -17.16 1.52 1.58
C ARG A 8 -18.47 0.76 1.76
N GLY A 9 -18.85 0.52 3.00
CA GLY A 9 -20.10 -0.13 3.38
C GLY A 9 -20.53 0.30 4.79
N GLY A 10 -21.36 -0.52 5.44
CA GLY A 10 -21.94 -0.20 6.75
C GLY A 10 -23.16 0.71 6.63
N SER A 11 -23.54 1.32 7.75
CA SER A 11 -24.65 2.29 7.81
C SER A 11 -24.11 3.72 7.80
N GLU A 12 -24.97 4.72 7.57
CA GLU A 12 -24.57 6.13 7.69
C GLU A 12 -24.05 6.47 9.09
N ASP A 13 -24.65 5.87 10.12
CA ASP A 13 -24.25 6.09 11.51
C ASP A 13 -22.95 5.36 11.89
N CYS A 14 -22.72 4.18 11.31
CA CYS A 14 -21.54 3.37 11.59
C CYS A 14 -20.94 2.88 10.25
N PRO A 15 -20.20 3.75 9.55
CA PRO A 15 -19.56 3.41 8.29
C PRO A 15 -18.47 2.36 8.50
N THR A 16 -18.24 1.55 7.48
CA THR A 16 -17.16 0.55 7.45
C THR A 16 -16.46 0.59 6.10
N GLU A 17 -15.22 0.09 6.04
CA GLU A 17 -14.49 -0.03 4.78
C GLU A 17 -13.76 -1.37 4.72
N VAL A 18 -13.90 -2.06 3.58
CA VAL A 18 -13.17 -3.30 3.27
C VAL A 18 -12.10 -2.97 2.25
N LEU A 19 -10.86 -3.33 2.56
CA LEU A 19 -9.70 -3.06 1.73
C LEU A 19 -8.99 -4.36 1.36
N LYS A 20 -8.59 -4.47 0.10
CA LYS A 20 -7.65 -5.49 -0.35
C LYS A 20 -6.27 -4.89 -0.46
N ILE A 21 -5.30 -5.51 0.21
CA ILE A 21 -3.91 -5.04 0.20
C ILE A 21 -2.97 -6.17 -0.20
N ALA A 22 -1.91 -5.85 -0.94
CA ALA A 22 -0.80 -6.78 -1.17
C ALA A 22 0.27 -6.62 -0.08
N GLY A 23 0.70 -7.75 0.49
CA GLY A 23 1.78 -7.85 1.47
C GLY A 23 3.17 -7.56 0.92
N SER A 24 4.22 -7.88 1.69
CA SER A 24 5.62 -7.75 1.25
C SER A 24 6.03 -8.81 0.22
N THR A 25 5.37 -9.97 0.23
CA THR A 25 5.62 -11.12 -0.65
C THR A 25 4.57 -11.24 -1.77
N GLY A 26 3.73 -10.23 -1.95
CA GLY A 26 2.65 -10.22 -2.94
C GLY A 26 1.37 -10.96 -2.56
N ASN A 27 1.30 -11.66 -1.42
CA ASN A 27 0.02 -12.23 -0.95
C ASN A 27 -1.01 -11.13 -0.69
N VAL A 28 -2.22 -11.31 -1.18
CA VAL A 28 -3.35 -10.39 -0.99
C VAL A 28 -4.07 -10.74 0.31
N TYR A 29 -4.22 -9.73 1.16
CA TYR A 29 -4.94 -9.80 2.42
C TYR A 29 -6.14 -8.87 2.39
N THR A 30 -7.22 -9.29 3.04
CA THR A 30 -8.42 -8.49 3.27
C THR A 30 -8.35 -7.88 4.65
N VAL A 31 -8.51 -6.56 4.72
CA VAL A 31 -8.60 -5.79 5.96
C VAL A 31 -9.98 -5.15 6.04
N LYS A 32 -10.67 -5.34 7.15
CA LYS A 32 -11.95 -4.68 7.42
C LYS A 32 -11.74 -3.66 8.53
N ILE A 33 -12.03 -2.39 8.24
CA ILE A 33 -12.08 -1.31 9.22
C ILE A 33 -13.54 -1.12 9.63
N ASP A 34 -13.80 -1.42 10.90
CA ASP A 34 -15.09 -1.39 11.59
C ASP A 34 -14.78 -1.05 13.06
N ARG A 35 -15.78 -1.08 13.96
CA ARG A 35 -15.57 -0.88 15.40
C ARG A 35 -14.49 -1.78 15.97
N LEU A 36 -14.34 -2.99 15.43
CA LEU A 36 -13.22 -3.88 15.70
C LEU A 36 -12.51 -4.18 14.37
N PRO A 37 -11.38 -3.52 14.08
CA PRO A 37 -10.61 -3.78 12.89
C PRO A 37 -10.13 -5.24 12.83
N SER A 38 -10.14 -5.81 11.63
CA SER A 38 -9.78 -7.22 11.43
C SER A 38 -8.98 -7.40 10.14
N CYS A 39 -8.18 -8.47 10.09
CA CYS A 39 -7.41 -8.85 8.91
C CYS A 39 -7.33 -10.38 8.80
N ASP A 40 -7.40 -10.89 7.58
CA ASP A 40 -7.31 -12.32 7.28
C ASP A 40 -5.86 -12.88 7.25
N CYS A 41 -4.85 -12.07 7.59
CA CYS A 41 -3.46 -12.52 7.58
C CYS A 41 -3.15 -13.48 8.74
N PRO A 42 -2.08 -14.32 8.63
CA PRO A 42 -1.77 -15.33 9.64
C PRO A 42 -1.51 -14.76 11.05
N HIS A 43 -0.93 -13.56 11.15
CA HIS A 43 -0.69 -12.91 12.44
C HIS A 43 -1.98 -12.50 13.15
N ALA A 44 -2.92 -11.93 12.40
CA ALA A 44 -4.22 -11.51 12.93
C ALA A 44 -5.11 -12.70 13.30
N ARG A 45 -5.10 -13.77 12.49
CA ARG A 45 -5.81 -15.02 12.82
C ARG A 45 -5.35 -15.66 14.12
N ARG A 46 -4.11 -15.39 14.56
CA ARG A 46 -3.58 -15.82 15.86
C ARG A 46 -3.96 -14.89 17.02
N GLY A 47 -4.86 -13.92 16.79
CA GLY A 47 -5.31 -12.96 17.80
C GLY A 47 -4.36 -11.78 18.03
N ASN A 48 -3.31 -11.63 17.21
CA ASN A 48 -2.34 -10.54 17.38
C ASN A 48 -2.72 -9.33 16.52
N GLU A 49 -2.22 -8.16 16.93
CA GLU A 49 -2.23 -6.97 16.08
C GLU A 49 -1.29 -7.18 14.90
N CYS A 50 -1.76 -6.86 13.69
CA CYS A 50 -0.99 -7.05 12.48
C CYS A 50 -0.63 -5.71 11.84
N LYS A 51 0.54 -5.68 11.23
CA LYS A 51 1.01 -4.53 10.44
C LYS A 51 0.07 -4.13 9.29
N HIS A 52 -0.80 -5.03 8.85
CA HIS A 52 -1.75 -4.78 7.76
C HIS A 52 -2.86 -3.79 8.17
N VAL A 53 -3.43 -3.96 9.37
CA VAL A 53 -4.40 -3.01 9.93
C VAL A 53 -3.73 -1.65 10.15
N LEU A 54 -2.54 -1.64 10.75
CA LEU A 54 -1.77 -0.41 10.96
C LEU A 54 -1.43 0.29 9.64
N PHE A 55 -1.03 -0.46 8.61
CA PHE A 55 -0.77 0.09 7.29
C PHE A 55 -2.03 0.76 6.71
N VAL A 56 -3.18 0.12 6.81
CA VAL A 56 -4.44 0.70 6.32
C VAL A 56 -4.78 1.99 7.08
N LEU A 57 -4.79 1.96 8.40
CA LEU A 57 -5.13 3.13 9.22
C LEU A 57 -4.18 4.31 8.95
N VAL A 58 -2.87 4.07 8.98
CA VAL A 58 -1.87 5.13 8.87
C VAL A 58 -1.67 5.59 7.42
N ARG A 59 -1.52 4.66 6.47
CA ARG A 59 -1.08 5.00 5.10
C ARG A 59 -2.22 5.13 4.11
N VAL A 60 -3.32 4.40 4.29
CA VAL A 60 -4.44 4.44 3.34
C VAL A 60 -5.50 5.43 3.80
N LEU A 61 -5.95 5.32 5.05
CA LEU A 61 -7.00 6.16 5.61
C LEU A 61 -6.49 7.45 6.26
N LYS A 62 -5.20 7.53 6.58
CA LYS A 62 -4.59 8.66 7.29
C LYS A 62 -5.29 8.98 8.62
N ALA A 63 -5.75 7.93 9.32
CA ALA A 63 -6.39 8.05 10.62
C ALA A 63 -5.41 8.65 11.64
N THR A 64 -5.89 9.56 12.50
CA THR A 64 -5.09 10.16 13.56
C THR A 64 -4.99 9.26 14.77
N ASN A 65 -6.02 8.48 15.09
CA ASN A 65 -6.17 7.61 16.25
C ASN A 65 -5.81 6.13 15.98
N TYR A 66 -4.83 5.89 15.09
CA TYR A 66 -4.46 4.55 14.60
C TYR A 66 -3.96 3.55 15.65
N TRP A 67 -3.65 4.00 16.87
CA TRP A 67 -3.24 3.17 18.01
C TRP A 67 -4.41 2.47 18.71
N GLN A 68 -5.65 2.90 18.46
CA GLN A 68 -6.83 2.31 19.09
C GLN A 68 -7.12 0.91 18.51
N ARG A 69 -7.45 -0.03 19.40
CA ARG A 69 -7.84 -1.40 19.03
C ARG A 69 -9.32 -1.52 18.64
N ALA A 70 -10.13 -0.57 19.07
CA ALA A 70 -11.55 -0.50 18.79
C ALA A 70 -11.96 0.97 18.61
N TYR A 71 -12.96 1.20 17.77
CA TYR A 71 -13.43 2.53 17.39
C TYR A 71 -14.91 2.70 17.70
N LEU A 72 -15.28 3.92 18.11
CA LEU A 72 -16.66 4.37 18.16
C LEU A 72 -17.18 4.71 16.76
N ALA A 73 -18.49 4.68 16.60
CA ALA A 73 -19.15 5.08 15.36
C ALA A 73 -18.82 6.53 14.94
N SER A 74 -18.70 7.45 15.92
CA SER A 74 -18.26 8.83 15.69
C SER A 74 -16.83 8.91 15.16
N GLU A 75 -15.90 8.14 15.73
CA GLU A 75 -14.50 8.10 15.30
C GLU A 75 -14.37 7.52 13.88
N LEU A 76 -15.15 6.48 13.56
CA LEU A 76 -15.18 5.92 12.20
C LEU A 76 -15.67 6.95 11.18
N ARG A 77 -16.71 7.71 11.50
CA ARG A 77 -17.18 8.81 10.63
C ARG A 77 -16.10 9.86 10.41
N GLU A 78 -15.37 10.23 11.46
CA GLU A 78 -14.26 11.19 11.35
C GLU A 78 -13.10 10.65 10.51
N ILE A 79 -12.72 9.38 10.69
CA ILE A 79 -11.67 8.75 9.89
C ILE A 79 -12.05 8.74 8.41
N PHE A 80 -13.26 8.31 8.08
CA PHE A 80 -13.68 8.16 6.68
C PHE A 80 -14.05 9.47 5.99
N SER A 81 -14.35 10.54 6.73
CA SER A 81 -14.55 11.88 6.15
C SER A 81 -13.22 12.52 5.75
N LYS A 82 -12.15 12.27 6.51
CA LYS A 82 -10.78 12.75 6.20
C LYS A 82 -10.00 11.81 5.29
N ALA A 83 -10.45 10.57 5.15
CA ALA A 83 -9.80 9.57 4.30
C ALA A 83 -9.73 10.05 2.84
N PRO A 84 -8.64 9.74 2.11
CA PRO A 84 -8.57 10.01 0.68
C PRO A 84 -9.80 9.44 -0.06
N PRO A 85 -10.31 10.13 -1.09
CA PRO A 85 -11.50 9.70 -1.80
C PRO A 85 -11.30 8.31 -2.43
N ILE A 86 -12.37 7.52 -2.47
CA ILE A 86 -12.40 6.26 -3.22
C ILE A 86 -12.72 6.61 -4.66
N VAL A 87 -11.68 6.74 -5.47
CA VAL A 87 -11.78 6.97 -6.91
C VAL A 87 -12.12 5.65 -7.61
N PRO A 88 -13.30 5.50 -8.24
CA PRO A 88 -13.70 4.28 -8.93
C PRO A 88 -12.67 3.85 -9.98
N VAL A 89 -12.52 2.54 -10.17
CA VAL A 89 -11.50 1.94 -11.04
C VAL A 89 -11.78 2.21 -12.53
N ASP A 90 -13.06 2.45 -12.87
CA ASP A 90 -13.56 2.61 -14.25
C ASP A 90 -13.99 4.04 -14.59
N ALA A 91 -13.77 5.01 -13.69
CA ALA A 91 -13.93 6.41 -14.07
C ALA A 91 -12.78 6.78 -15.01
N GLU A 92 -13.08 7.30 -16.20
CA GLU A 92 -12.08 7.97 -17.03
C GLU A 92 -11.41 9.05 -16.16
N ARG A 93 -10.18 8.78 -15.73
CA ARG A 93 -9.44 9.71 -14.88
C ARG A 93 -8.94 10.85 -15.75
N CYS A 94 -9.78 11.86 -15.89
CA CYS A 94 -9.37 13.17 -16.35
C CYS A 94 -8.44 13.80 -15.31
N ASP A 95 -7.82 14.92 -15.68
CA ASP A 95 -6.91 15.69 -14.81
C ASP A 95 -7.56 16.12 -13.46
N ASN A 96 -8.88 15.92 -13.29
CA ASN A 96 -9.66 16.26 -12.09
C ASN A 96 -9.33 15.43 -10.83
N ASP A 97 -8.61 14.30 -10.94
CA ASP A 97 -8.14 13.54 -9.77
C ASP A 97 -6.86 14.16 -9.15
N ARG A 98 -6.30 15.20 -9.78
CA ARG A 98 -5.15 15.94 -9.28
C ARG A 98 -5.57 16.82 -8.12
N LYS A 99 -4.88 16.70 -6.99
CA LYS A 99 -5.14 17.57 -5.84
C LYS A 99 -4.58 18.97 -6.07
N PRO A 100 -5.25 20.01 -5.56
CA PRO A 100 -4.63 21.32 -5.46
C PRO A 100 -3.36 21.22 -4.60
N ILE A 101 -2.44 22.15 -4.83
CA ILE A 101 -1.26 22.34 -4.00
C ILE A 101 -1.58 23.51 -3.06
N HIS A 102 -1.45 23.28 -1.76
CA HIS A 102 -1.55 24.32 -0.74
C HIS A 102 -0.15 24.81 -0.32
N GLU A 103 -0.07 25.97 0.33
CA GLU A 103 1.22 26.58 0.73
C GLU A 103 2.02 25.67 1.68
N GLU A 104 1.35 24.87 2.49
CA GLU A 104 1.97 23.90 3.40
C GLU A 104 2.40 22.58 2.73
N ASP A 105 2.05 22.36 1.46
CA ASP A 105 2.37 21.12 0.76
C ASP A 105 3.84 21.12 0.30
N THR A 106 4.53 20.02 0.57
CA THR A 106 5.94 19.82 0.19
C THR A 106 6.14 18.58 -0.67
N CYS A 107 7.12 18.64 -1.57
CA CYS A 107 7.52 17.50 -2.37
C CYS A 107 8.15 16.40 -1.48
N PRO A 108 7.74 15.12 -1.58
CA PRO A 108 8.17 14.06 -0.66
C PRO A 108 9.59 13.56 -0.93
N ILE A 109 10.26 14.10 -1.96
CA ILE A 109 11.61 13.72 -2.37
C ILE A 109 12.61 14.76 -1.88
N CYS A 110 12.39 16.04 -2.23
CA CYS A 110 13.29 17.13 -1.85
C CYS A 110 12.86 17.89 -0.59
N PHE A 111 11.64 17.68 -0.10
CA PHE A 111 11.05 18.40 1.03
C PHE A 111 10.98 19.92 0.83
N MET A 112 10.98 20.38 -0.42
CA MET A 112 10.80 21.79 -0.78
C MET A 112 9.34 22.05 -1.17
N GLU A 113 8.92 23.30 -0.94
CA GLU A 113 7.63 23.85 -1.37
C GLU A 113 7.54 23.92 -2.90
N PHE A 114 6.31 24.01 -3.41
CA PHE A 114 6.02 24.13 -4.83
C PHE A 114 5.95 25.61 -5.24
N GLN A 115 7.07 26.16 -5.72
CA GLN A 115 7.22 27.59 -5.99
C GLN A 115 6.31 28.11 -7.10
N ASP A 116 6.09 27.33 -8.16
CA ASP A 116 5.28 27.72 -9.33
C ASP A 116 3.93 26.99 -9.39
N GLY A 117 3.41 26.59 -8.22
CA GLY A 117 2.18 25.82 -8.11
C GLY A 117 2.24 24.51 -8.91
N LEU A 118 1.38 24.37 -9.93
CA LEU A 118 1.27 23.17 -10.74
C LEU A 118 2.31 23.08 -11.87
N GLU A 119 2.97 24.18 -12.21
CA GLU A 119 3.98 24.20 -13.27
C GLU A 119 5.22 23.39 -12.84
N GLY A 120 5.80 22.62 -13.77
CA GLY A 120 6.93 21.74 -13.45
C GLY A 120 6.63 20.58 -12.51
N THR A 121 5.35 20.26 -12.22
CA THR A 121 4.97 19.12 -11.37
C THR A 121 4.24 18.02 -12.14
N VAL A 122 4.41 16.78 -11.65
CA VAL A 122 3.66 15.58 -12.05
C VAL A 122 2.83 15.10 -10.87
N TYR A 123 1.77 14.33 -11.11
CA TYR A 123 0.90 13.87 -10.03
C TYR A 123 0.55 12.39 -10.15
N CYS A 124 0.16 11.79 -9.03
CA CYS A 124 -0.20 10.38 -8.97
C CYS A 124 -1.59 10.12 -9.58
N LYS A 125 -1.63 9.86 -10.89
CA LYS A 125 -2.84 9.42 -11.62
C LYS A 125 -3.41 8.10 -11.15
N ALA A 126 -2.57 7.25 -10.55
CA ALA A 126 -2.95 5.91 -10.14
C ALA A 126 -3.79 5.88 -8.86
N ALA A 127 -3.61 6.79 -7.90
CA ALA A 127 -4.34 6.67 -6.63
C ALA A 127 -4.51 7.98 -5.88
N CYS A 128 -3.43 8.59 -5.38
CA CYS A 128 -3.55 9.59 -4.33
C CYS A 128 -3.69 11.04 -4.81
N GLY A 129 -3.50 11.32 -6.10
CA GLY A 129 -3.64 12.66 -6.69
C GLY A 129 -2.60 13.69 -6.28
N ASN A 130 -1.70 13.36 -5.35
CA ASN A 130 -0.66 14.28 -4.86
C ASN A 130 0.38 14.64 -5.93
N ASN A 131 0.91 15.86 -5.84
CA ASN A 131 1.89 16.45 -6.76
C ASN A 131 3.34 16.22 -6.32
N ILE A 132 4.24 16.14 -7.29
CA ILE A 132 5.69 15.94 -7.11
C ILE A 132 6.39 16.76 -8.18
N HIS A 133 7.50 17.44 -7.86
CA HIS A 133 8.32 18.08 -8.89
C HIS A 133 8.74 17.06 -9.96
N LYS A 134 8.59 17.44 -11.23
CA LYS A 134 8.90 16.59 -12.38
C LYS A 134 10.35 16.10 -12.30
N GLU A 135 11.28 17.00 -12.03
CA GLU A 135 12.71 16.67 -11.92
C GLU A 135 12.99 15.65 -10.80
N CYS A 136 12.39 15.85 -9.63
CA CYS A 136 12.51 14.90 -8.52
C CYS A 136 11.93 13.53 -8.89
N PHE A 137 10.77 13.51 -9.56
CA PHE A 137 10.14 12.28 -10.00
C PHE A 137 10.96 11.55 -11.07
N ASP A 138 11.53 12.27 -12.03
CA ASP A 138 12.36 11.71 -13.09
C ASP A 138 13.61 11.03 -12.50
N GLN A 139 14.27 11.67 -11.52
CA GLN A 139 15.38 11.06 -10.78
C GLN A 139 14.97 9.80 -10.02
N TRP A 140 13.82 9.83 -9.34
CA TRP A 140 13.25 8.68 -8.66
C TRP A 140 12.96 7.52 -9.62
N ALA A 141 12.28 7.80 -10.74
CA ALA A 141 11.95 6.81 -11.75
C ALA A 141 13.22 6.20 -12.36
N ALA A 142 14.24 7.01 -12.65
CA ALA A 142 15.53 6.53 -13.15
C ALA A 142 16.26 5.63 -12.14
N SER A 143 16.21 5.96 -10.84
CA SER A 143 16.76 5.11 -9.77
C SER A 143 16.07 3.75 -9.68
N ARG A 144 14.74 3.73 -9.80
CA ARG A 144 13.94 2.49 -9.82
C ARG A 144 14.25 1.63 -11.04
N LYS A 145 14.31 2.23 -12.23
CA LYS A 145 14.68 1.55 -13.48
C LYS A 145 16.08 0.92 -13.39
N ARG A 146 17.07 1.62 -12.84
CA ARG A 146 18.43 1.10 -12.62
C ARG A 146 18.46 -0.13 -11.70
N SER A 147 17.53 -0.22 -10.77
CA SER A 147 17.40 -1.35 -9.84
C SER A 147 16.44 -2.44 -10.34
N ALA A 148 16.02 -2.38 -11.61
CA ALA A 148 14.98 -3.23 -12.19
C ALA A 148 13.67 -3.28 -11.36
N ALA A 149 13.41 -2.22 -10.58
CA ALA A 149 12.26 -2.12 -9.69
C ALA A 149 11.12 -1.36 -10.38
N PRO A 150 9.86 -1.68 -10.05
CA PRO A 150 8.70 -0.94 -10.56
C PRO A 150 8.76 0.54 -10.16
N VAL A 151 8.34 1.43 -11.06
CA VAL A 151 8.16 2.84 -10.74
C VAL A 151 6.85 3.00 -9.97
N THR A 152 6.94 3.55 -8.76
CA THR A 152 5.81 3.72 -7.84
C THR A 152 5.72 5.15 -7.35
N CYS A 153 4.53 5.61 -6.99
CA CYS A 153 4.33 6.91 -6.34
C CYS A 153 5.07 6.98 -4.98
N PRO A 154 5.94 7.96 -4.74
CA PRO A 154 6.58 8.17 -3.43
C PRO A 154 5.62 8.36 -2.26
N PHE A 155 4.44 8.95 -2.48
CA PHE A 155 3.44 9.16 -1.42
C PHE A 155 2.69 7.88 -1.02
N CYS A 156 2.06 7.23 -2.00
CA CYS A 156 1.12 6.13 -1.74
C CYS A 156 1.63 4.75 -2.17
N ARG A 157 2.78 4.70 -2.87
CA ARG A 157 3.42 3.50 -3.42
C ARG A 157 2.64 2.76 -4.50
N SER A 158 1.48 3.26 -4.93
CA SER A 158 0.78 2.72 -6.10
C SER A 158 1.70 2.74 -7.33
N ARG A 159 1.58 1.72 -8.19
CA ARG A 159 2.31 1.66 -9.47
C ARG A 159 2.03 2.93 -10.27
N TRP A 160 3.08 3.56 -10.77
CA TRP A 160 2.95 4.81 -11.49
C TRP A 160 2.32 4.55 -12.86
N ILE A 161 1.38 5.41 -13.25
CA ILE A 161 0.74 5.37 -14.56
C ILE A 161 1.21 6.63 -15.31
N ASP A 162 2.01 6.42 -16.34
CA ASP A 162 2.43 7.48 -17.26
C ASP A 162 1.26 7.91 -18.16
N ALA A 163 1.40 9.03 -18.86
CA ALA A 163 0.35 9.59 -19.72
C ALA A 163 -0.15 8.60 -20.80
N ASP A 164 0.70 7.66 -21.23
CA ASP A 164 0.40 6.69 -22.28
C ASP A 164 -0.37 5.44 -21.77
N GLY A 165 -0.71 5.38 -20.48
CA GLY A 165 -1.60 4.33 -19.91
C GLY A 165 -1.04 2.90 -19.91
N SER A 166 0.22 2.71 -20.30
CA SER A 166 0.80 1.41 -20.69
C SER A 166 1.13 0.44 -19.54
N GLN A 167 0.95 0.84 -18.27
CA GLN A 167 1.19 -0.04 -17.13
C GLN A 167 -0.07 -0.19 -16.28
N GLY A 168 -0.83 -1.22 -16.65
CA GLY A 168 -2.14 -1.54 -16.12
C GLY A 168 -2.18 -1.73 -14.60
N ARG A 169 -3.28 -1.23 -14.03
CA ARG A 169 -3.73 -1.53 -12.67
C ARG A 169 -4.00 -3.03 -12.53
N ILE A 170 -3.73 -3.59 -11.36
CA ILE A 170 -4.30 -4.90 -11.00
C ILE A 170 -5.80 -4.69 -10.81
N SER A 171 -6.62 -5.15 -11.77
CA SER A 171 -8.07 -5.05 -11.64
C SER A 171 -8.59 -6.08 -10.64
N ILE A 172 -9.67 -5.74 -9.93
CA ILE A 172 -10.30 -6.65 -8.95
C ILE A 172 -10.82 -7.91 -9.65
N ASP A 173 -11.30 -7.80 -10.88
CA ASP A 173 -11.79 -8.95 -11.62
C ASP A 173 -10.66 -9.90 -12.04
N MET A 174 -9.48 -9.37 -12.34
CA MET A 174 -8.28 -10.20 -12.52
C MET A 174 -7.89 -10.93 -11.23
N LEU A 175 -8.07 -10.31 -10.05
CA LEU A 175 -7.83 -11.00 -8.77
C LEU A 175 -8.77 -12.20 -8.58
N LYS A 176 -10.05 -12.07 -8.94
CA LYS A 176 -11.05 -13.14 -8.76
C LYS A 176 -10.76 -14.38 -9.61
N GLN A 177 -10.09 -14.21 -10.75
CA GLN A 177 -9.79 -15.30 -11.69
C GLN A 177 -8.50 -16.06 -11.35
N ARG A 178 -7.73 -15.60 -10.36
CA ARG A 178 -6.44 -16.20 -10.02
C ARG A 178 -6.56 -17.42 -9.11
N SER A 179 -5.65 -18.36 -9.34
CA SER A 179 -5.43 -19.50 -8.45
C SER A 179 -4.92 -19.04 -7.09
N ILE A 180 -5.41 -19.73 -6.06
CA ILE A 180 -4.96 -19.58 -4.68
C ILE A 180 -3.69 -20.42 -4.49
N ASN A 181 -2.70 -19.90 -3.77
CA ASN A 181 -1.47 -20.61 -3.46
C ASN A 181 -1.67 -21.66 -2.34
N SER A 182 -0.62 -22.42 -2.02
CA SER A 182 -0.65 -23.42 -0.95
C SER A 182 -0.94 -22.84 0.45
N GLU A 183 -0.73 -21.54 0.65
CA GLU A 183 -1.00 -20.83 1.90
C GLU A 183 -2.45 -20.34 2.00
N GLY A 184 -3.27 -20.51 0.94
CA GLY A 184 -4.65 -20.07 0.92
C GLY A 184 -4.85 -18.60 0.50
N TYR A 185 -3.87 -17.97 -0.15
CA TYR A 185 -3.94 -16.58 -0.62
C TYR A 185 -3.73 -16.44 -2.13
N ILE A 186 -4.33 -15.40 -2.73
CA ILE A 186 -3.97 -14.95 -4.08
C ILE A 186 -2.64 -14.21 -4.00
N ASN A 187 -1.70 -14.48 -4.90
CA ASN A 187 -0.43 -13.78 -4.97
C ASN A 187 -0.35 -12.88 -6.21
N VAL A 188 0.10 -11.64 -6.01
CA VAL A 188 0.28 -10.60 -7.05
C VAL A 188 1.71 -10.06 -7.12
N ALA A 189 2.69 -10.83 -6.66
CA ALA A 189 4.08 -10.40 -6.60
C ALA A 189 4.62 -10.04 -8.01
N GLN A 190 4.30 -10.87 -9.01
CA GLN A 190 4.72 -10.66 -10.39
C GLN A 190 4.18 -9.34 -10.98
N ASP A 191 2.91 -9.03 -10.76
CA ASP A 191 2.28 -7.79 -11.24
C ASP A 191 2.80 -6.56 -10.54
N LEU A 192 3.19 -6.72 -9.28
CA LEU A 192 3.80 -5.66 -8.51
C LEU A 192 5.31 -5.56 -8.72
N GLY A 193 5.94 -6.49 -9.46
CA GLY A 193 7.38 -6.53 -9.63
C GLY A 193 8.13 -6.67 -8.30
N ILE A 194 7.60 -7.46 -7.36
CA ILE A 194 8.21 -7.73 -6.05
C ILE A 194 8.51 -9.22 -5.91
N SER A 195 9.45 -9.57 -5.03
CA SER A 195 9.77 -10.98 -4.74
C SER A 195 8.62 -11.67 -4.00
N THR A 196 8.38 -12.94 -4.32
CA THR A 196 7.50 -13.83 -3.55
C THR A 196 8.15 -14.32 -2.25
N GLN A 197 9.48 -14.26 -2.17
CA GLN A 197 10.23 -14.62 -0.97
C GLN A 197 10.40 -13.42 -0.04
N ARG A 198 10.38 -13.70 1.27
CA ARG A 198 10.69 -12.70 2.27
C ARG A 198 12.21 -12.51 2.33
N ASP A 199 12.64 -11.26 2.28
CA ASP A 199 14.03 -10.92 2.57
C ASP A 199 14.30 -11.02 4.08
N TYR A 200 15.24 -11.90 4.42
CA TYR A 200 15.68 -12.19 5.78
C TYR A 200 17.09 -11.66 6.06
N SER A 201 17.79 -11.10 5.06
CA SER A 201 19.20 -10.68 5.16
C SER A 201 19.47 -9.65 6.26
N THR A 202 18.44 -8.87 6.63
CA THR A 202 18.51 -7.84 7.67
C THR A 202 17.95 -8.29 9.03
N TYR A 203 17.43 -9.52 9.12
CA TYR A 203 16.84 -10.03 10.35
C TYR A 203 17.93 -10.58 11.26
N HIS A 204 17.72 -10.44 12.57
CA HIS A 204 18.62 -11.02 13.56
C HIS A 204 18.64 -12.56 13.47
N SER A 205 19.83 -13.15 13.38
CA SER A 205 20.11 -14.60 13.14
C SER A 205 19.19 -15.55 13.90
N PHE A 206 18.96 -15.30 15.21
CA PHE A 206 18.04 -16.07 16.05
C PHE A 206 16.64 -16.27 15.43
N TRP A 207 16.02 -15.20 14.92
CA TRP A 207 14.67 -15.27 14.35
C TRP A 207 14.66 -16.01 13.03
N VAL A 208 15.71 -15.81 12.23
CA VAL A 208 15.86 -16.44 10.92
C VAL A 208 16.00 -17.95 11.07
N ARG A 209 16.91 -18.43 11.94
CA ARG A 209 17.06 -19.86 12.27
C ARG A 209 15.75 -20.49 12.72
N ARG A 210 14.97 -19.79 13.55
CA ARG A 210 13.67 -20.28 14.02
C ARG A 210 12.69 -20.49 12.87
N GLU A 211 12.68 -19.60 11.89
CA GLU A 211 11.82 -19.72 10.70
C GLU A 211 12.32 -20.83 9.76
N ALA A 212 13.63 -20.99 9.53
CA ALA A 212 14.13 -22.15 8.77
C ALA A 212 13.78 -23.49 9.42
N ARG A 213 13.88 -23.59 10.75
CA ARG A 213 13.44 -24.80 11.49
C ARG A 213 11.95 -25.09 11.32
N ARG A 214 11.14 -24.09 10.97
CA ARG A 214 9.72 -24.22 10.63
C ARG A 214 9.49 -24.52 9.15
N GLY A 215 10.54 -24.70 8.36
CA GLY A 215 10.48 -24.97 6.93
C GLY A 215 10.31 -23.73 6.06
N ALA A 216 10.53 -22.52 6.59
CA ALA A 216 10.54 -21.32 5.76
C ALA A 216 11.77 -21.33 4.85
N ASP A 217 11.56 -21.01 3.57
CA ASP A 217 12.64 -20.64 2.67
C ASP A 217 13.07 -19.21 2.97
N VAL A 218 14.35 -19.09 3.25
CA VAL A 218 14.94 -17.97 3.95
C VAL A 218 16.17 -17.42 3.24
N GLY A 219 16.51 -18.02 2.09
CA GLY A 219 17.63 -17.66 1.24
C GLY A 219 18.99 -17.78 1.90
N ASP A 220 19.98 -17.20 1.22
CA ASP A 220 21.35 -17.07 1.72
C ASP A 220 21.41 -15.90 2.72
N TRP A 221 21.18 -16.21 4.00
CA TRP A 221 21.47 -15.27 5.07
C TRP A 221 22.89 -15.50 5.61
N TYR A 222 23.50 -14.47 6.19
CA TYR A 222 24.74 -14.63 6.94
C TYR A 222 24.45 -15.20 8.33
N ASP A 223 24.95 -16.41 8.62
CA ASP A 223 24.89 -16.99 9.96
C ASP A 223 26.25 -16.81 10.67
N PRO A 224 26.38 -15.86 11.61
CA PRO A 224 27.65 -15.64 12.32
C PRO A 224 28.04 -16.79 13.25
N ASP A 225 27.09 -17.65 13.68
CA ASP A 225 27.34 -18.72 14.66
C ASP A 225 26.67 -20.03 14.23
N PRO A 226 27.23 -20.77 13.26
CA PRO A 226 26.63 -22.00 12.74
C PRO A 226 26.65 -23.20 13.72
N PHE A 227 27.12 -23.01 14.96
CA PHE A 227 27.29 -24.03 15.99
C PHE A 227 26.36 -23.82 17.19
#